data_AF-A0A327TSM6-F1
#
_entry.id   AF-A0A327TSM6-F1
#
_cell.length_a   1.000
_cell.length_b   1.000
_cell.length_c   1.000
_cell.angle_alpha   90.00
_cell.angle_beta   90.00
_cell.angle_gamma   90.00
#
_symmetry.space_group_name_H-M   'P 1'
#
loop_
_entity.id
_entity.type
_entity.pdbx_description
1 polymer ?
#
loop_
_entity_poly.entity_id
_entity_poly.type
_entity_poly.pdbx_seq_one_letter_code
_entity_poly.pdbx_strand_id
1 'polypeptide(L)'
;MSRAATAAIGRSTRKIERRPNCRVSSPPSTGPGNLRAVVITRSAREPYAHLTTGVAALPGVQHLETAPTIRIVEGPGPLPPASPRDI
;
A
#
# COMPACT_ATOMS: atom_id res chain seq x y z
N MET A 1 -7.80 11.55 14.77
CA MET A 1 -6.62 11.84 13.92
C MET A 1 -6.49 13.34 13.75
N SER A 2 -5.31 13.92 13.99
CA SER A 2 -5.06 15.35 13.72
C SER A 2 -4.98 15.62 12.21
N ARG A 3 -5.45 16.80 11.76
CA ARG A 3 -5.42 17.22 10.34
C ARG A 3 -4.02 17.14 9.72
N ALA A 4 -2.99 17.37 10.53
CA ALA A 4 -1.58 17.27 10.13
C ALA A 4 -1.15 15.82 9.80
N ALA A 5 -1.65 14.84 10.54
CA ALA A 5 -1.39 13.42 10.31
C ALA A 5 -2.03 12.95 8.99
N THR A 6 -3.29 13.33 8.74
CA THR A 6 -3.97 13.07 7.47
C THR A 6 -3.23 13.67 6.27
N ALA A 7 -2.72 14.89 6.41
CA ALA A 7 -1.92 15.53 5.35
C ALA A 7 -0.57 14.83 5.10
N ALA A 8 0.09 14.32 6.16
CA ALA A 8 1.34 13.56 6.03
C ALA A 8 1.13 12.21 5.35
N ILE A 9 0.03 11.53 5.67
CA ILE A 9 -0.43 10.30 5.01
C ILE A 9 -0.64 10.58 3.52
N GLY A 10 -1.43 11.61 3.16
CA GLY A 10 -1.70 11.94 1.76
C GLY A 10 -0.45 12.29 0.94
N ARG A 11 0.55 12.95 1.54
CA ARG A 11 1.85 13.19 0.88
C ARG A 11 2.63 11.90 0.63
N SER A 12 2.63 11.00 1.61
CA SER A 12 3.33 9.71 1.51
C SER A 12 2.67 8.81 0.47
N THR A 13 1.33 8.72 0.47
CA THR A 13 0.53 8.02 -0.55
C THR A 13 0.93 8.45 -1.95
N ARG A 14 0.89 9.76 -2.24
CA ARG A 14 1.23 10.30 -3.56
C ARG A 14 2.66 9.99 -3.99
N LYS A 15 3.61 10.00 -3.04
CA LYS A 15 5.00 9.65 -3.33
C LYS A 15 5.19 8.16 -3.62
N ILE A 16 4.42 7.28 -2.99
CA ILE A 16 4.47 5.84 -3.22
C ILE A 16 3.74 5.47 -4.53
N GLU A 17 2.58 6.07 -4.81
CA GLU A 17 1.82 5.86 -6.06
C GLU A 17 2.59 6.25 -7.32
N ARG A 18 3.47 7.25 -7.22
CA ARG A 18 4.34 7.66 -8.35
C ARG A 18 5.45 6.66 -8.66
N ARG A 19 5.61 5.60 -7.87
CA ARG A 19 6.65 4.61 -8.10
C ARG A 19 6.19 3.54 -9.08
N PRO A 20 7.10 3.02 -9.92
CA PRO A 20 6.76 1.95 -10.82
C PRO A 20 6.23 0.75 -10.04
N ASN A 21 5.20 0.12 -10.59
CA ASN A 21 4.61 -1.12 -10.08
C ASN A 21 4.08 -1.06 -8.64
N CYS A 22 3.80 0.13 -8.12
CA CYS A 22 3.24 0.33 -6.80
C CYS A 22 1.77 0.73 -6.88
N ARG A 23 0.93 0.03 -6.12
CA ARG A 23 -0.48 0.41 -5.90
C ARG A 23 -0.68 0.65 -4.42
N VAL A 24 -1.24 1.81 -4.07
CA VAL A 24 -1.55 2.17 -2.69
C VAL A 24 -3.06 2.14 -2.50
N SER A 25 -3.53 1.67 -1.35
CA SER A 25 -4.92 1.86 -0.92
C SER A 25 -4.99 2.99 0.09
N SER A 26 -5.94 3.91 -0.10
CA SER A 26 -6.36 4.92 0.86
C SER A 26 -7.89 4.81 0.97
N PRO A 27 -8.49 4.74 2.17
CA PRO A 27 -8.13 5.42 3.41
C PRO A 27 -7.33 4.55 4.41
N PRO A 28 -6.92 5.09 5.58
CA PRO A 28 -6.18 4.35 6.59
C PRO A 28 -6.90 3.05 6.94
N SER A 29 -6.17 1.94 6.98
CA SER A 29 -6.76 0.68 7.43
C SER A 29 -7.11 0.83 8.91
N THR A 30 -8.18 0.16 9.36
CA THR A 30 -8.57 0.12 10.79
C THR A 30 -7.56 -0.64 11.66
N GLY A 31 -6.51 -1.22 11.06
CA GLY A 31 -5.40 -1.85 11.76
C GLY A 31 -4.27 -0.88 12.13
N PRO A 32 -3.16 -1.39 12.68
CA PRO A 32 -2.04 -0.56 13.15
C PRO A 32 -1.31 0.21 12.03
N GLY A 33 -1.52 -0.17 10.77
CA GLY A 33 -0.95 0.49 9.59
C GLY A 33 -1.82 1.63 9.06
N ASN A 34 -1.23 2.82 8.94
CA ASN A 34 -1.88 3.99 8.34
C ASN A 34 -1.97 3.94 6.81
N LEU A 35 -1.13 3.11 6.16
CA LEU A 35 -1.05 2.93 4.72
C LEU A 35 -0.78 1.47 4.37
N ARG A 36 -1.40 0.99 3.28
CA ARG A 36 -1.06 -0.29 2.66
C ARG A 36 -0.72 -0.07 1.19
N ALA A 37 0.37 -0.68 0.76
CA ALA A 37 0.81 -0.66 -0.62
C ALA A 37 1.17 -2.09 -1.06
N VAL A 38 0.90 -2.37 -2.33
CA VAL A 38 1.32 -3.58 -3.02
C VAL A 38 2.33 -3.17 -4.08
N VAL A 39 3.48 -3.83 -4.10
CA VAL A 39 4.53 -3.63 -5.11
C VAL A 39 4.79 -4.93 -5.85
N ILE A 40 4.88 -4.86 -7.18
CA ILE A 40 5.29 -5.98 -8.02
C ILE A 40 6.73 -5.74 -8.47
N THR A 41 7.62 -6.68 -8.16
CA THR A 41 9.04 -6.61 -8.51
C THR A 41 9.44 -7.76 -9.42
N ARG A 42 10.54 -7.60 -10.16
CA ARG A 42 11.03 -8.64 -11.07
C ARG A 42 11.82 -9.74 -10.36
N SER A 43 12.28 -9.47 -9.14
CA SER A 43 13.04 -10.42 -8.31
C SER A 43 12.75 -10.23 -6.82
N ALA A 44 13.15 -11.20 -6.00
CA ALA A 44 13.02 -11.14 -4.53
C ALA A 44 13.98 -10.13 -3.87
N ARG A 45 15.01 -9.64 -4.58
CA ARG A 45 15.96 -8.65 -4.04
C ARG A 45 15.47 -7.21 -4.19
N GLU A 46 14.75 -6.92 -5.26
CA GLU A 46 14.23 -5.59 -5.58
C GLU A 46 13.29 -4.98 -4.51
N PRO A 47 12.42 -5.75 -3.82
CA PRO A 47 11.61 -5.22 -2.73
C PRO A 47 12.47 -4.63 -1.63
N TYR A 48 13.57 -5.27 -1.23
CA TYR A 48 14.43 -4.77 -0.17
C TYR A 48 14.98 -3.38 -0.51
N ALA A 49 15.47 -3.17 -1.73
CA ALA A 49 15.91 -1.85 -2.17
C ALA A 49 14.75 -0.85 -2.18
N HIS A 50 13.59 -1.23 -2.73
CA HIS A 50 12.41 -0.37 -2.77
C HIS A 50 11.95 0.11 -1.39
N LEU A 51 12.05 -0.78 -0.39
CA LEU A 51 11.61 -0.55 0.97
C LEU A 51 12.61 0.31 1.75
N THR A 52 13.89 -0.05 1.75
CA THR A 52 14.89 0.58 2.63
C THR A 52 15.42 1.89 2.09
N THR A 53 15.64 2.02 0.78
CA THR A 53 16.13 3.28 0.19
C THR A 53 15.01 4.15 -0.35
N GLY A 54 13.86 3.52 -0.62
CA GLY A 54 12.69 4.20 -1.13
C GLY A 54 11.71 4.59 -0.02
N VAL A 55 10.93 3.62 0.47
CA VAL A 55 9.74 3.94 1.30
C VAL A 55 10.16 4.42 2.69
N ALA A 56 11.12 3.75 3.34
CA ALA A 56 11.61 4.11 4.66
C ALA A 56 12.28 5.51 4.69
N ALA A 57 12.81 5.97 3.56
CA ALA A 57 13.40 7.30 3.44
C ALA A 57 12.37 8.44 3.31
N LEU A 58 11.07 8.12 3.21
CA LEU A 58 10.04 9.15 3.06
C LEU A 58 9.82 9.90 4.38
N PRO A 59 9.84 11.25 4.37
CA PRO A 59 9.49 12.04 5.53
C PRO A 59 8.06 11.71 6.02
N GLY A 60 7.95 11.22 7.25
CA GLY A 60 6.68 10.82 7.85
C GLY A 60 6.46 9.30 7.95
N VAL A 61 7.34 8.49 7.36
CA VAL A 61 7.37 7.03 7.63
C VAL A 61 8.12 6.79 8.93
N GLN A 62 7.43 6.24 9.93
CA GLN A 62 8.01 5.92 11.24
C GLN A 62 8.22 4.43 11.43
N HIS A 63 7.34 3.63 10.83
CA HIS A 63 7.35 2.17 10.90
C HIS A 63 7.00 1.60 9.53
N LEU A 64 7.67 0.51 9.16
CA LEU A 64 7.47 -0.17 7.88
C LEU A 64 7.52 -1.68 8.12
N GLU A 65 6.44 -2.35 7.74
CA GLU A 65 6.34 -3.82 7.78
C GLU A 65 6.11 -4.35 6.37
N THR A 66 6.63 -5.54 6.11
CA THR A 66 6.51 -6.19 4.80
C THR A 66 6.04 -7.63 4.94
N ALA A 67 5.23 -8.06 3.96
CA ALA A 67 4.74 -9.42 3.87
C ALA A 67 4.85 -9.88 2.40
N PRO A 68 5.93 -10.60 2.03
CA PRO A 68 6.09 -11.10 0.67
C PRO A 68 5.07 -12.20 0.37
N THR A 69 4.44 -12.13 -0.80
CA THR A 69 3.53 -13.18 -1.28
C THR A 69 4.33 -14.36 -1.80
N ILE A 70 4.35 -15.46 -1.03
CA ILE A 70 5.05 -16.71 -1.42
C ILE A 70 4.23 -17.46 -2.48
N ARG A 71 2.90 -17.47 -2.35
CA ARG A 71 1.99 -18.15 -3.25
C ARG A 71 0.66 -17.42 -3.32
N ILE A 72 0.11 -17.31 -4.52
CA ILE A 72 -1.26 -16.87 -4.77
C ILE A 72 -2.09 -18.16 -4.87
N VAL A 73 -2.99 -18.37 -3.90
CA VAL A 73 -3.87 -19.54 -3.89
C VAL A 73 -5.10 -19.29 -4.75
N GLU A 74 -5.64 -18.07 -4.68
CA GLU A 74 -6.81 -17.65 -5.46
C GLU A 74 -6.50 -16.37 -6.24
N GLY A 75 -6.96 -16.33 -7.49
CA GLY A 75 -6.82 -15.18 -8.37
C GLY A 75 -7.90 -14.11 -8.13
N PRO A 76 -7.81 -12.97 -8.83
CA PRO A 76 -8.91 -12.02 -8.87
C PRO A 76 -10.14 -12.69 -9.49
N GLY A 77 -11.19 -12.85 -8.69
CA GLY A 77 -12.50 -13.31 -9.16
C GLY A 77 -13.33 -12.17 -9.77
N PRO A 78 -14.43 -12.49 -10.46
CA PRO A 78 -15.40 -11.49 -10.90
C PRO A 78 -15.89 -10.67 -9.71
N LEU A 79 -16.20 -9.39 -9.94
CA LEU A 79 -16.96 -8.64 -8.95
C LEU A 79 -18.30 -9.35 -8.73
N PRO A 80 -18.69 -9.64 -7.48
CA PRO A 80 -20.01 -10.20 -7.23
C PRO A 80 -21.07 -9.23 -7.80
N PRO A 81 -22.19 -9.74 -8.32
CA PRO A 81 -23.27 -8.90 -8.82
C PRO A 81 -23.71 -7.93 -7.70
N ALA A 82 -23.98 -6.68 -8.07
CA ALA A 82 -24.48 -5.67 -7.12
C ALA A 82 -25.73 -6.22 -6.43
N SER A 83 -25.83 -6.01 -5.11
CA SER A 83 -27.02 -6.44 -4.40
C SER A 83 -28.20 -5.56 -4.83
N PRO A 84 -29.45 -6.07 -4.84
CA PRO A 84 -30.63 -5.24 -5.14
C PRO A 84 -30.84 -4.05 -4.19
N ARG A 85 -30.05 -3.95 -3.10
CA ARG A 85 -30.08 -2.82 -2.16
C ARG A 85 -29.10 -1.69 -2.53
N ASP A 86 -28.30 -1.88 -3.58
CA ASP A 86 -27.30 -0.91 -4.05
C ASP A 86 -27.78 -0.08 -5.27
N ILE A 87 -29.07 -0.19 -5.65
CA ILE A 87 -29.76 0.60 -6.70
C ILE A 87 -30.88 1.46 -6.12
#